data_AF-A0A971G6P7-F1
#
_entry.id   AF-A0A971G6P7-F1
#
_cell.length_a   1.000
_cell.length_b   1.000
_cell.length_c   1.000
_cell.angle_alpha   90.00
_cell.angle_beta   90.00
_cell.angle_gamma   90.00
#
_symmetry.space_group_name_H-M   'P 1'
#
loop_
_entity.id
_entity.type
_entity.pdbx_description
1 polymer ?
#
loop_
_entity_poly.entity_id
_entity_poly.type
_entity_poly.pdbx_seq_one_letter_code
_entity_poly.pdbx_strand_id
1 'polypeptide(L)' 'EIPQAARMSLLIRRAPSEAFLSRQWQEKMSRIDECIHCDHCKTHCPYNLDTPRLLAENLKDYRELVEGKSTEDPWNL' A
#
# COMPACT_ATOMS: atom_id res chain seq x y z
N GLU A 1 5.81 3.87 6.02
CA GLU A 1 5.37 3.33 7.33
C GLU A 1 4.24 2.34 7.10
N ILE A 2 4.16 1.26 7.89
CA ILE A 2 3.18 0.17 7.66
C ILE A 2 1.73 0.68 7.64
N PRO A 3 1.27 1.53 8.60
CA PRO A 3 -0.12 1.97 8.61
C PRO A 3 -0.55 2.73 7.35
N GLN A 4 0.32 3.58 6.78
CA GLN A 4 0.02 4.29 5.53
C GLN A 4 0.12 3.37 4.32
N ALA A 5 1.12 2.51 4.28
CA ALA A 5 1.32 1.58 3.17
C ALA A 5 0.16 0.58 3.04
N ALA A 6 -0.40 0.09 4.15
CA ALA A 6 -1.52 -0.84 4.16
C ALA A 6 -2.86 -0.23 3.69
N ARG A 7 -2.92 1.10 3.50
CA ARG A 7 -4.09 1.83 3.01
C ARG A 7 -3.80 2.73 1.81
N MET A 8 -2.67 2.48 1.13
CA MET A 8 -2.18 3.34 0.05
C MET A 8 -3.17 3.45 -1.10
N SER A 9 -3.81 2.34 -1.49
CA SER A 9 -4.82 2.31 -2.55
C SER A 9 -5.96 3.30 -2.29
N LEU A 10 -6.37 3.46 -1.03
CA LEU A 10 -7.41 4.41 -0.64
C LEU A 10 -6.88 5.84 -0.61
N LEU A 11 -5.70 6.06 -0.02
CA LEU A 11 -5.12 7.40 0.15
C LEU A 11 -4.87 8.08 -1.20
N ILE A 12 -4.28 7.35 -2.15
CA ILE A 12 -3.90 7.92 -3.44
C ILE A 12 -5.10 8.30 -4.31
N ARG A 13 -6.28 7.69 -4.06
CA ARG A 13 -7.53 7.97 -4.78
C ARG A 13 -8.45 8.95 -4.06
N ARG A 14 -8.40 9.02 -2.72
CA ARG A 14 -9.36 9.77 -1.87
C ARG A 14 -8.75 11.00 -1.19
N ALA A 15 -7.45 11.22 -1.34
CA ALA A 15 -6.73 12.42 -0.93
C ALA A 15 -5.86 12.92 -2.11
N PRO A 16 -5.28 14.13 -2.05
CA PRO A 16 -4.41 14.63 -3.13
C PRO A 16 -3.26 13.65 -3.41
N SER A 17 -3.29 13.04 -4.60
CA SER A 17 -2.40 11.92 -4.98
C SER A 17 -0.93 12.32 -5.02
N GLU A 18 -0.63 13.57 -5.36
CA GLU A 18 0.71 14.17 -5.39
C GLU A 18 1.47 13.98 -4.06
N ALA A 19 0.74 13.98 -2.93
CA ALA A 19 1.32 13.76 -1.61
C ALA A 19 1.93 12.36 -1.44
N PHE A 20 1.49 11.38 -2.25
CA PHE A 20 1.87 9.97 -2.17
C PHE A 20 2.64 9.47 -3.41
N LEU A 21 2.75 10.27 -4.47
CA LEU A 21 3.47 9.90 -5.71
C LEU A 21 4.93 10.38 -5.75
N SER A 22 5.39 11.11 -4.74
CA SER A 22 6.77 11.60 -4.66
C SER A 22 7.78 10.45 -4.59
N ARG A 23 9.03 10.72 -5.01
CA ARG A 23 10.15 9.75 -4.94
C ARG A 23 10.32 9.16 -3.53
N GLN A 24 10.16 9.98 -2.50
CA GLN A 24 10.23 9.53 -1.11
C GLN A 24 9.18 8.46 -0.80
N TRP A 25 7.97 8.61 -1.32
CA TRP A 25 6.91 7.62 -1.13
C TRP A 25 7.11 6.37 -1.97
N GLN A 26 7.64 6.50 -3.18
CA GLN A 26 8.01 5.34 -4.00
C GLN A 26 9.07 4.48 -3.30
N GLU A 27 10.09 5.11 -2.70
CA GLU A 27 11.10 4.42 -1.87
C GLU A 27 10.50 3.82 -0.60
N LYS A 28 9.53 4.48 0.05
CA LYS A 28 8.82 3.91 1.22
C LYS A 28 7.99 2.69 0.85
N MET A 29 7.32 2.71 -0.31
CA MET A 29 6.51 1.59 -0.79
C MET A 29 7.38 0.42 -1.26
N SER A 30 8.50 0.67 -1.95
CA SER A 30 9.39 -0.40 -2.44
C SER A 30 9.99 -1.25 -1.32
N ARG A 31 10.12 -0.72 -0.09
CA ARG A 31 10.54 -1.49 1.09
C ARG A 31 9.64 -2.70 1.39
N ILE A 32 8.42 -2.74 0.85
CA ILE A 32 7.54 -3.90 0.99
C ILE A 32 8.12 -5.14 0.28
N ASP A 33 8.94 -4.99 -0.77
CA ASP A 33 9.64 -6.14 -1.40
C ASP A 33 10.65 -6.81 -0.45
N GLU A 34 11.10 -6.11 0.60
CA GLU A 34 12.00 -6.63 1.63
C GLU A 34 11.23 -7.31 2.78
N CYS A 35 9.91 -7.46 2.67
CA CYS A 35 9.11 -8.13 3.69
C CYS A 35 9.53 -9.60 3.83
N ILE A 36 10.07 -9.96 4.99
CA ILE A 36 10.45 -11.34 5.32
C ILE A 36 9.29 -12.20 5.83
N HIS A 37 8.05 -11.69 5.75
CA HIS A 37 6.84 -12.36 6.23
C HIS A 37 6.93 -12.86 7.68
N CYS A 38 7.46 -12.02 8.58
CA CYS A 38 7.56 -12.36 10.00
C CYS A 38 6.22 -12.33 10.76
N ASP A 39 5.15 -11.89 10.11
CA ASP A 39 3.78 -11.77 10.64
C ASP A 39 3.60 -10.92 11.91
N HIS A 40 4.64 -10.23 12.37
CA HIS A 40 4.58 -9.44 13.60
C HIS A 40 3.50 -8.34 13.54
N CYS A 41 3.32 -7.70 12.39
CA CYS A 41 2.27 -6.70 12.15
C CYS A 41 0.86 -7.31 12.12
N LYS A 42 0.71 -8.54 11.63
CA LYS A 42 -0.56 -9.27 11.62
C LYS A 42 -0.99 -9.63 13.03
N THR A 43 -0.07 -10.14 13.85
CA THR A 43 -0.34 -10.49 15.26
C THR A 43 -0.71 -9.27 16.12
N HIS A 44 -0.19 -8.08 15.81
CA HIS A 44 -0.45 -6.85 16.56
C HIS A 44 -1.56 -5.98 15.95
N CYS A 45 -2.20 -6.40 14.86
CA CYS A 45 -3.23 -5.59 14.22
C CYS A 45 -4.50 -5.59 15.08
N PRO A 46 -4.99 -4.43 15.57
CA PRO A 46 -6.19 -4.37 16.41
C PRO A 46 -7.47 -4.76 15.65
N TYR A 47 -7.41 -4.80 14.32
CA TYR A 47 -8.51 -5.17 13.43
C TYR A 47 -8.37 -6.57 12.85
N ASN A 48 -7.38 -7.37 13.30
CA ASN A 48 -7.12 -8.72 12.81
C ASN A 48 -6.91 -8.80 11.29
N LEU A 49 -6.31 -7.77 10.69
CA LEU A 49 -6.04 -7.74 9.25
C LEU A 49 -4.78 -8.53 8.90
N ASP A 50 -4.82 -9.21 7.76
CA ASP A 50 -3.63 -9.81 7.15
C ASP A 50 -2.75 -8.71 6.53
N THR A 51 -1.99 -8.03 7.39
CA THR A 51 -1.17 -6.88 7.00
C THR A 51 -0.13 -7.22 5.94
N PRO A 52 0.61 -8.35 6.00
CA PRO A 52 1.54 -8.73 4.94
C PRO A 52 0.87 -8.87 3.57
N ARG A 53 -0.30 -9.53 3.51
CA ARG A 53 -1.07 -9.63 2.26
C ARG A 53 -1.53 -8.26 1.76
N LEU A 54 -2.09 -7.43 2.65
CA LEU A 54 -2.54 -6.08 2.31
C LEU A 54 -1.40 -5.21 1.77
N LEU A 55 -0.21 -5.28 2.35
CA LEU A 55 0.95 -4.53 1.87
C LEU A 55 1.34 -4.94 0.45
N ALA A 56 1.34 -6.24 0.15
CA ALA A 56 1.65 -6.73 -1.19
C ALA A 56 0.62 -6.27 -2.24
N GLU A 57 -0.67 -6.33 -1.89
CA GLU A 57 -1.77 -5.83 -2.74
C GLU A 57 -1.65 -4.32 -2.98
N ASN A 58 -1.39 -3.54 -1.92
CA ASN A 58 -1.19 -2.10 -2.02
C ASN A 58 0.06 -1.72 -2.83
N LEU A 59 1.16 -2.49 -2.72
CA LEU A 59 2.37 -2.24 -3.52
C LEU A 59 2.10 -2.47 -5.01
N LYS A 60 1.40 -3.56 -5.35
CA LYS A 60 1.05 -3.87 -6.73
C LYS A 60 0.23 -2.73 -7.34
N ASP A 61 -0.85 -2.35 -6.66
CA ASP A 61 -1.73 -1.26 -7.08
C ASP A 61 -0.98 0.08 -7.22
N TYR A 62 -0.13 0.40 -6.24
CA TYR A 62 0.69 1.61 -6.26
C TYR A 62 1.65 1.65 -7.46
N ARG A 63 2.29 0.53 -7.80
CA ARG A 63 3.17 0.43 -8.98
C ARG A 63 2.41 0.66 -10.28
N GLU A 64 1.22 0.07 -10.42
CA GLU A 64 0.39 0.26 -11.60
C GLU A 64 -0.02 1.73 -11.77
N LEU A 65 -0.36 2.43 -10.69
CA LEU A 65 -0.67 3.86 -10.70
C LEU A 65 0.55 4.73 -11.07
N VAL A 66 1.74 4.43 -10.53
CA VAL A 66 2.98 5.15 -10.89
C VAL A 66 3.33 4.97 -12.36
N GLU A 67 3.05 3.80 -12.94
CA GLU A 67 3.20 3.51 -14.37
C GLU A 67 2.11 4.17 -15.25
N GLY A 68 1.15 4.87 -14.66
CA GLY A 68 0.07 5.54 -15.37
C GLY A 68 -1.03 4.60 -15.88
N LYS A 69 -1.13 3.38 -15.34
CA LYS A 69 -2.23 2.47 -15.69
C LYS A 69 -3.52 2.93 -15.02
N SER A 70 -4.61 2.94 -15.78
CA SER A 70 -5.95 3.12 -15.22
C SER A 70 -6.36 1.85 -14.48
N THR A 71 -6.14 1.80 -13.17
CA THR A 71 -6.61 0.73 -12.32
C THR A 71 -7.99 1.10 -11.76
N GLU A 72 -9.00 0.25 -11.96
CA GLU A 72 -10.25 0.36 -11.20
C GLU A 72 -9.95 0.29 -9.70
N ASP A 73 -10.70 1.02 -8.86
CA ASP A 73 -10.56 0.90 -7.41
C ASP A 73 -10.92 -0.54 -7.01
N PRO A 74 -9.96 -1.37 -6.54
CA PRO A 74 -10.25 -2.75 -6.19
C PRO A 74 -11.18 -2.89 -4.98
N TRP A 75 -11.47 -1.77 -4.30
CA TRP A 75 -12.36 -1.69 -3.14
C TRP A 75 -13.70 -1.02 -3.46
N ASN A 76 -13.99 -0.75 -4.74
CA ASN A 76 -15.32 -0.33 -5.17
C ASN A 76 -16.23 -1.56 -5.17
N LEU A 77 -16.98 -1.75 -4.08
CA LEU A 77 -18.16 -2.60 -4.00
C LEU A 77 -19.39 -1.86 -4.55
#